data_AF-A0A328DMB2-F1
#
_entry.id   AF-A0A328DMB2-F1
#
_cell.length_a   1.000
_cell.length_b   1.000
_cell.length_c   1.000
_cell.angle_alpha   90.00
_cell.angle_beta   90.00
_cell.angle_gamma   90.00
#
_symmetry.space_group_name_H-M   'P 1'
#
loop_
_entity.id
_entity.type
_entity.pdbx_description
1 polymer ?
#
loop_
_entity_poly.entity_id
_entity_poly.type
_entity_poly.pdbx_seq_one_letter_code
_entity_poly.pdbx_strand_id
1 'polypeptide(L)'
;MVEQGEEEKSFKELGVCDQLVEACHNLGWKTASKIQAEAIPHALEGKDIIGLAQTGSGKTGAFAIPILQALLDSPQPFIACVLSPTRELAIQICQQFEALGAGIGVKCAALVGGLDQVQQGIILAKRPHILVATPGRLLDHLSNTKGFSLRAIKFLVLDEADKLLNEDFEKALNEILDNIPRERRTYLFSATMTKKVGKLQRACLKNPVKIEAASKYSTVDTLKQQYRFLPAKYKDCYLVYILTETSSSTSMVFTRTCDATRLLALMLRNLGLNAISISGQMTQEKRLGALNKFKAGECNILICTDVASRGLDIPSVDMVINYDIPSNSKDYIHRVGRTARAGRSGVAISLVNQYELQWYLQIEKLLDKKLPEYTVPEEEVLVFLDRVTEAKRISQMKIKESGGHKRRRGGDEEDNDAYLGIRKGKKSSKKPNRR
;
A
#
# COMPACT_ATOMS: atom_id res chain seq x y z
N MET A 1 -13.34 -29.20 -21.86
CA MET A 1 -13.33 -29.49 -20.42
C MET A 1 -14.13 -28.37 -19.77
N VAL A 2 -15.22 -28.71 -19.10
CA VAL A 2 -16.18 -27.75 -18.53
C VAL A 2 -15.49 -27.02 -17.38
N GLU A 3 -15.37 -25.70 -17.47
CA GLU A 3 -15.00 -24.84 -16.33
C GLU A 3 -16.07 -25.03 -15.26
N GLN A 4 -15.70 -25.66 -14.15
CA GLN A 4 -16.56 -25.72 -12.97
C GLN A 4 -16.73 -24.29 -12.44
N GLY A 5 -17.95 -23.77 -12.47
CA GLY A 5 -18.29 -22.48 -11.85
C GLY A 5 -17.90 -22.50 -10.38
N GLU A 6 -17.12 -21.52 -9.95
CA GLU A 6 -16.65 -21.39 -8.57
C GLU A 6 -17.86 -21.11 -7.65
N GLU A 7 -18.20 -22.05 -6.77
CA GLU A 7 -19.22 -21.85 -5.74
C GLU A 7 -18.80 -20.74 -4.77
N GLU A 8 -19.57 -19.66 -4.71
CA GLU A 8 -19.43 -18.61 -3.71
C GLU A 8 -19.73 -19.17 -2.32
N LYS A 9 -18.69 -19.37 -1.49
CA LYS A 9 -18.85 -19.86 -0.12
C LYS A 9 -19.11 -18.72 0.85
N SER A 10 -20.11 -18.91 1.72
CA SER A 10 -20.35 -18.05 2.87
C SER A 10 -19.28 -18.27 3.95
N PHE A 11 -19.02 -17.27 4.79
CA PHE A 11 -18.09 -17.43 5.92
C PHE A 11 -18.52 -18.52 6.89
N LYS A 12 -19.83 -18.73 7.07
CA LYS A 12 -20.39 -19.77 7.93
C LYS A 12 -20.01 -21.18 7.45
N GLU A 13 -20.06 -21.42 6.14
CA GLU A 13 -19.65 -22.70 5.53
C GLU A 13 -18.14 -22.97 5.67
N LEU A 14 -17.33 -21.93 5.89
CA LEU A 14 -15.89 -22.06 6.14
C LEU A 14 -15.55 -22.42 7.60
N GLY A 15 -16.56 -22.56 8.47
CA GLY A 15 -16.36 -22.84 9.90
C GLY A 15 -16.12 -21.60 10.76
N VAL A 16 -16.44 -20.41 10.25
CA VAL A 16 -16.35 -19.15 11.01
C VAL A 16 -17.52 -19.06 11.99
N CYS A 17 -17.24 -18.67 13.24
CA CYS A 17 -18.26 -18.53 14.29
C CYS A 17 -19.25 -17.38 14.00
N ASP A 18 -20.46 -17.49 14.54
CA ASP A 18 -21.57 -16.56 14.21
C ASP A 18 -21.22 -15.10 14.53
N GLN A 19 -20.48 -14.81 15.61
CA GLN A 19 -20.05 -13.45 15.96
C GLN A 19 -19.17 -12.82 14.87
N LEU A 20 -18.28 -13.60 14.26
CA LEU A 20 -17.38 -13.12 13.21
C LEU A 20 -18.07 -13.10 11.84
N VAL A 21 -19.05 -13.99 11.59
CA VAL A 21 -19.91 -13.92 10.41
C VAL A 21 -20.71 -12.62 10.42
N GLU A 22 -21.30 -12.25 11.56
CA GLU A 22 -22.02 -10.98 11.72
C GLU A 22 -21.10 -9.78 11.49
N ALA A 23 -19.88 -9.81 12.05
CA ALA A 23 -18.88 -8.78 11.81
C ALA A 23 -18.53 -8.65 10.31
N CYS A 24 -18.37 -9.76 9.60
CA CYS A 24 -18.15 -9.76 8.15
C CYS A 24 -19.31 -9.09 7.40
N HIS A 25 -20.56 -9.45 7.73
CA HIS A 25 -21.75 -8.81 7.13
C HIS A 25 -21.82 -7.31 7.40
N ASN A 26 -21.52 -6.86 8.61
CA ASN A 26 -21.50 -5.44 8.99
C ASN A 26 -20.44 -4.64 8.20
N LEU A 27 -19.36 -5.29 7.78
CA LEU A 27 -18.33 -4.72 6.89
C LEU A 27 -18.67 -4.86 5.40
N GLY A 28 -19.85 -5.40 5.05
CA GLY A 28 -20.30 -5.63 3.69
C GLY A 28 -19.68 -6.86 3.02
N TRP A 29 -19.02 -7.75 3.78
CA TRP A 29 -18.42 -8.97 3.26
C TRP A 29 -19.48 -10.09 3.26
N LYS A 30 -20.23 -10.19 2.16
CA LYS A 30 -21.31 -11.19 2.02
C LYS A 30 -20.79 -12.59 1.73
N THR A 31 -19.78 -12.70 0.88
CA THR A 31 -19.18 -13.95 0.42
C THR A 31 -17.67 -13.92 0.60
N ALA A 32 -17.07 -15.07 0.84
CA ALA A 32 -15.64 -15.19 1.01
C ALA A 32 -14.94 -15.10 -0.35
N SER A 33 -13.85 -14.33 -0.43
CA SER A 33 -13.02 -14.34 -1.63
C SER A 33 -12.29 -15.68 -1.80
N LYS A 34 -11.81 -16.00 -3.00
CA LYS A 34 -11.09 -17.25 -3.28
C LYS A 34 -9.98 -17.58 -2.28
N ILE A 35 -9.13 -16.60 -1.96
CA ILE A 35 -8.06 -16.80 -0.97
C ILE A 35 -8.61 -17.04 0.45
N GLN A 36 -9.75 -16.43 0.82
CA GLN A 36 -10.39 -16.64 2.11
C GLN A 36 -11.03 -18.03 2.18
N ALA A 37 -11.76 -18.43 1.13
CA ALA A 37 -12.41 -19.73 1.03
C ALA A 37 -11.40 -20.90 1.09
N GLU A 38 -10.22 -20.74 0.50
CA GLU A 38 -9.17 -21.76 0.54
C GLU A 38 -8.35 -21.70 1.86
N ALA A 39 -8.08 -20.51 2.42
CA ALA A 39 -7.18 -20.38 3.56
C ALA A 39 -7.85 -20.57 4.92
N ILE A 40 -9.07 -20.06 5.11
CA ILE A 40 -9.73 -20.04 6.42
C ILE A 40 -9.90 -21.45 7.00
N PRO A 41 -10.41 -22.45 6.27
CA PRO A 41 -10.59 -23.80 6.82
C PRO A 41 -9.29 -24.41 7.36
N HIS A 42 -8.21 -24.32 6.59
CA HIS A 42 -6.90 -24.82 7.00
C HIS A 42 -6.28 -24.02 8.15
N ALA A 43 -6.52 -22.72 8.21
CA ALA A 43 -6.08 -21.88 9.31
C ALA A 43 -6.80 -22.23 10.62
N LEU A 44 -8.10 -22.54 10.55
CA LEU A 44 -8.92 -22.99 11.69
C LEU A 44 -8.50 -24.38 12.19
N GLU A 45 -8.08 -25.28 11.30
CA GLU A 45 -7.43 -26.56 11.65
C GLU A 45 -6.07 -26.38 12.34
N GLY A 46 -5.54 -25.15 12.38
CA GLY A 46 -4.28 -24.82 13.04
C GLY A 46 -3.04 -25.09 12.21
N LYS A 47 -3.17 -25.23 10.89
CA LYS A 47 -2.04 -25.41 9.96
C LYS A 47 -1.36 -24.07 9.67
N ASP A 48 -0.07 -24.13 9.35
CA ASP A 48 0.67 -23.00 8.76
C ASP A 48 0.20 -22.74 7.32
N ILE A 49 0.19 -21.48 6.90
CA ILE A 49 -0.39 -21.07 5.61
C ILE A 49 0.62 -20.29 4.78
N ILE A 50 0.69 -20.59 3.48
CA ILE A 50 1.31 -19.74 2.46
C ILE A 50 0.22 -19.31 1.49
N GLY A 51 -0.19 -18.05 1.57
CA GLY A 51 -1.17 -17.46 0.67
C GLY A 51 -0.51 -16.62 -0.42
N LEU A 52 -0.61 -17.07 -1.67
CA LEU A 52 -0.17 -16.33 -2.85
C LEU A 52 -1.37 -15.74 -3.55
N ALA A 53 -1.57 -14.43 -3.36
CA ALA A 53 -2.65 -13.71 -3.99
C ALA A 53 -2.29 -12.22 -4.20
N GLN A 54 -2.94 -11.63 -5.20
CA GLN A 54 -2.74 -10.23 -5.58
C GLN A 54 -3.22 -9.26 -4.48
N THR A 55 -2.81 -8.00 -4.55
CA THR A 55 -3.31 -6.97 -3.62
C THR A 55 -4.81 -6.76 -3.85
N GLY A 56 -5.59 -6.64 -2.77
CA GLY A 56 -7.04 -6.45 -2.87
C GLY A 56 -7.84 -7.75 -3.01
N SER A 57 -7.21 -8.92 -2.95
CA SER A 57 -7.91 -10.22 -3.02
C SER A 57 -8.56 -10.66 -1.69
N GLY A 58 -8.50 -9.85 -0.62
CA GLY A 58 -9.05 -10.22 0.69
C GLY A 58 -8.09 -10.95 1.64
N LYS A 59 -6.77 -10.92 1.38
CA LYS A 59 -5.73 -11.56 2.23
C LYS A 59 -5.83 -11.20 3.72
N THR A 60 -6.13 -9.93 4.04
CA THR A 60 -6.24 -9.49 5.42
C THR A 60 -7.32 -10.25 6.18
N GLY A 61 -8.51 -10.42 5.59
CA GLY A 61 -9.57 -11.24 6.17
C GLY A 61 -9.16 -12.71 6.33
N ALA A 62 -8.41 -13.25 5.35
CA ALA A 62 -7.98 -14.65 5.36
C ALA A 62 -7.09 -15.03 6.56
N PHE A 63 -6.29 -14.10 7.09
CA PHE A 63 -5.55 -14.32 8.34
C PHE A 63 -6.21 -13.72 9.57
N ALA A 64 -6.97 -12.63 9.44
CA ALA A 64 -7.54 -11.95 10.60
C ALA A 64 -8.68 -12.77 11.23
N ILE A 65 -9.56 -13.35 10.43
CA ILE A 65 -10.71 -14.14 10.89
C ILE A 65 -10.27 -15.33 11.77
N PRO A 66 -9.37 -16.24 11.33
CA PRO A 66 -8.96 -17.37 12.17
C PRO A 66 -8.22 -16.94 13.44
N ILE A 67 -7.50 -15.81 13.41
CA ILE A 67 -6.82 -15.27 14.60
C ILE A 67 -7.83 -14.73 15.60
N LEU A 68 -8.86 -14.00 15.14
CA LEU A 68 -9.92 -13.47 16.00
C LEU A 68 -10.78 -14.60 16.60
N GLN A 69 -11.02 -15.67 15.84
CA GLN A 69 -11.73 -16.84 16.35
C GLN A 69 -10.92 -17.53 17.46
N ALA A 70 -9.61 -17.71 17.26
CA ALA A 70 -8.74 -18.25 18.31
C ALA A 70 -8.64 -17.33 19.54
N LEU A 71 -8.77 -16.01 19.35
CA LEU A 71 -8.83 -15.04 20.45
C LEU A 71 -10.14 -15.15 21.24
N LEU A 72 -11.27 -15.39 20.56
CA LEU A 72 -12.55 -15.66 21.21
C LEU A 72 -12.50 -16.92 22.08
N ASP A 73 -11.90 -17.99 21.56
CA ASP A 73 -11.80 -19.27 22.27
C ASP A 73 -10.86 -19.19 23.47
N SER A 74 -9.75 -18.44 23.34
CA SER A 74 -8.73 -18.31 24.38
C SER A 74 -8.21 -16.87 24.45
N PRO A 75 -8.92 -15.96 25.15
CA PRO A 75 -8.53 -14.57 25.29
C PRO A 75 -7.16 -14.44 25.96
N GLN A 76 -6.20 -13.84 25.26
CA GLN A 76 -4.89 -13.53 25.82
C GLN A 76 -4.29 -12.28 25.18
N PRO A 77 -3.51 -11.50 25.94
CA PRO A 77 -2.74 -10.42 25.36
C PRO A 77 -1.65 -10.97 24.44
N PHE A 78 -1.28 -10.20 23.42
CA PHE A 78 -0.25 -10.54 22.45
C PHE A 78 -0.47 -11.93 21.82
N ILE A 79 -1.72 -12.30 21.48
CA ILE A 79 -1.99 -13.58 20.81
C ILE A 79 -1.35 -13.65 19.43
N ALA A 80 -1.25 -12.52 18.72
CA ALA A 80 -0.74 -12.46 17.37
C ALA A 80 0.21 -11.27 17.15
N CYS A 81 1.24 -11.49 16.33
CA CYS A 81 2.11 -10.47 15.79
C CYS A 81 2.08 -10.51 14.26
N VAL A 82 1.72 -9.39 13.64
CA VAL A 82 1.66 -9.22 12.19
C VAL A 82 2.77 -8.28 11.75
N LEU A 83 3.68 -8.77 10.91
CA LEU A 83 4.74 -7.97 10.32
C LEU A 83 4.32 -7.48 8.94
N SER A 84 4.54 -6.20 8.70
CA SER A 84 4.20 -5.51 7.45
C SER A 84 5.34 -4.57 7.03
N PRO A 85 5.66 -4.46 5.72
CA PRO A 85 6.81 -3.69 5.25
C PRO A 85 6.66 -2.18 5.40
N THR A 86 5.43 -1.66 5.55
CA THR A 86 5.17 -0.22 5.59
C THR A 86 4.30 0.16 6.78
N ARG A 87 4.49 1.38 7.26
CA ARG A 87 3.78 1.91 8.44
C ARG A 87 2.29 1.97 8.17
N GLU A 88 1.95 2.38 6.97
CA GLU A 88 0.59 2.60 6.55
C GLU A 88 -0.14 1.25 6.44
N LEU A 89 0.49 0.22 5.86
CA LEU A 89 -0.12 -1.10 5.75
C LEU A 89 -0.32 -1.72 7.14
N ALA A 90 0.62 -1.50 8.07
CA ALA A 90 0.47 -1.90 9.45
C ALA A 90 -0.75 -1.23 10.12
N ILE A 91 -0.96 0.07 9.90
CA ILE A 91 -2.13 0.80 10.41
C ILE A 91 -3.42 0.26 9.78
N GLN A 92 -3.44 0.00 8.47
CA GLN A 92 -4.61 -0.57 7.78
C GLN A 92 -4.98 -1.94 8.35
N ILE A 93 -4.00 -2.83 8.50
CA ILE A 93 -4.24 -4.16 9.06
C ILE A 93 -4.76 -4.03 10.49
N CYS A 94 -4.20 -3.12 11.29
CA CYS A 94 -4.69 -2.84 12.65
C CYS A 94 -6.17 -2.43 12.65
N GLN A 95 -6.56 -1.48 11.78
CA GLN A 95 -7.95 -1.05 11.63
C GLN A 95 -8.87 -2.18 11.17
N GLN A 96 -8.41 -3.07 10.28
CA GLN A 96 -9.18 -4.23 9.84
C GLN A 96 -9.41 -5.24 10.96
N PHE A 97 -8.40 -5.51 11.79
CA PHE A 97 -8.59 -6.32 13.01
C PHE A 97 -9.60 -5.68 13.96
N GLU A 98 -9.47 -4.38 14.23
CA GLU A 98 -10.40 -3.64 15.10
C GLU A 98 -11.84 -3.66 14.57
N ALA A 99 -12.01 -3.47 13.26
CA ALA A 99 -13.32 -3.50 12.61
C ALA A 99 -13.97 -4.89 12.69
N LEU A 100 -13.23 -5.96 12.36
CA LEU A 100 -13.72 -7.34 12.45
C LEU A 100 -13.95 -7.78 13.90
N GLY A 101 -13.12 -7.33 14.82
CA GLY A 101 -13.17 -7.71 16.23
C GLY A 101 -13.93 -6.73 17.12
N ALA A 102 -14.67 -5.76 16.56
CA ALA A 102 -15.35 -4.71 17.32
C ALA A 102 -16.36 -5.30 18.31
N GLY A 103 -17.17 -6.27 17.86
CA GLY A 103 -18.17 -6.95 18.70
C GLY A 103 -17.59 -7.79 19.84
N ILE A 104 -16.29 -8.10 19.79
CA ILE A 104 -15.61 -8.96 20.76
C ILE A 104 -14.58 -8.19 21.60
N GLY A 105 -14.53 -6.86 21.45
CA GLY A 105 -13.64 -6.00 22.23
C GLY A 105 -12.14 -6.22 21.96
N VAL A 106 -11.77 -6.52 20.70
CA VAL A 106 -10.37 -6.69 20.34
C VAL A 106 -9.57 -5.41 20.62
N LYS A 107 -8.35 -5.56 21.13
CA LYS A 107 -7.40 -4.46 21.36
C LYS A 107 -6.21 -4.68 20.44
N CYS A 108 -5.94 -3.72 19.58
CA CYS A 108 -4.82 -3.78 18.65
C CYS A 108 -3.81 -2.67 18.96
N ALA A 109 -2.57 -2.87 18.51
CA ALA A 109 -1.57 -1.82 18.54
C ALA A 109 -0.71 -1.85 17.28
N ALA A 110 -0.61 -0.70 16.63
CA ALA A 110 0.29 -0.49 15.49
C ALA A 110 1.65 0.02 15.98
N LEU A 111 2.72 -0.76 15.76
CA LEU A 111 4.09 -0.38 16.10
C LEU A 111 4.87 0.03 14.85
N VAL A 112 4.94 1.33 14.61
CA VAL A 112 5.51 1.88 13.37
C VAL A 112 6.53 2.98 13.65
N GLY A 113 7.53 3.10 12.77
CA GLY A 113 8.53 4.17 12.85
C GLY A 113 7.89 5.57 12.72
N GLY A 114 8.60 6.62 13.14
CA GLY A 114 8.17 8.02 12.97
C GLY A 114 6.99 8.48 13.82
N LEU A 115 6.37 7.58 14.59
CA LEU A 115 5.53 7.93 15.73
C LEU A 115 6.34 7.89 17.03
N ASP A 116 5.85 8.58 18.05
CA ASP A 116 6.48 8.68 19.35
C ASP A 116 6.61 7.30 20.03
N GLN A 117 7.81 6.99 20.50
CA GLN A 117 8.14 5.69 21.07
C GLN A 117 7.56 5.52 22.48
N VAL A 118 7.48 6.60 23.25
CA VAL A 118 6.92 6.58 24.61
C VAL A 118 5.42 6.28 24.55
N GLN A 119 4.69 6.92 23.64
CA GLN A 119 3.27 6.65 23.39
C GLN A 119 3.04 5.19 22.99
N GLN A 120 3.86 4.63 22.09
CA GLN A 120 3.78 3.21 21.73
C GLN A 120 4.07 2.30 22.94
N GLY A 121 5.04 2.66 23.78
CA GLY A 121 5.32 1.96 25.05
C GLY A 121 4.12 1.96 26.01
N ILE A 122 3.41 3.07 26.12
CA ILE A 122 2.17 3.18 26.94
C ILE A 122 1.07 2.28 26.37
N ILE A 123 0.93 2.21 25.04
CA ILE A 123 -0.04 1.32 24.38
C ILE A 123 0.32 -0.14 24.66
N LEU A 124 1.60 -0.52 24.57
CA LEU A 124 2.07 -1.87 24.90
C LEU A 124 1.79 -2.25 26.36
N ALA A 125 1.93 -1.30 27.30
CA ALA A 125 1.61 -1.53 28.71
C ALA A 125 0.12 -1.86 28.95
N LYS A 126 -0.78 -1.46 28.04
CA LYS A 126 -2.21 -1.84 28.07
C LYS A 126 -2.48 -3.27 27.59
N ARG A 127 -1.42 -4.01 27.20
CA ARG A 127 -1.47 -5.43 26.81
C ARG A 127 -2.50 -5.71 25.70
N PRO A 128 -2.34 -5.11 24.50
CA PRO A 128 -3.22 -5.39 23.36
C PRO A 128 -3.21 -6.88 22.98
N HIS A 129 -4.28 -7.37 22.36
CA HIS A 129 -4.37 -8.74 21.86
C HIS A 129 -3.54 -8.92 20.59
N ILE A 130 -3.64 -7.98 19.64
CA ILE A 130 -2.99 -8.07 18.33
C ILE A 130 -1.95 -6.97 18.19
N LEU A 131 -0.75 -7.32 17.77
CA LEU A 131 0.28 -6.37 17.37
C LEU A 131 0.43 -6.37 15.86
N VAL A 132 0.48 -5.19 15.27
CA VAL A 132 0.80 -5.02 13.85
C VAL A 132 1.98 -4.07 13.75
N ALA A 133 3.07 -4.48 13.11
CA ALA A 133 4.32 -3.74 13.21
C ALA A 133 5.16 -3.74 11.94
N THR A 134 5.94 -2.67 11.78
CA THR A 134 7.11 -2.67 10.89
C THR A 134 8.30 -3.31 11.61
N PRO A 135 9.13 -4.15 10.95
CA PRO A 135 10.20 -4.90 11.62
C PRO A 135 11.13 -4.05 12.49
N GLY A 136 11.64 -2.93 11.95
CA GLY A 136 12.57 -2.07 12.69
C GLY A 136 11.99 -1.51 13.99
N ARG A 137 10.72 -1.06 13.99
CA ARG A 137 10.09 -0.51 15.20
C ARG A 137 9.75 -1.61 16.21
N LEU A 138 9.34 -2.79 15.75
CA LEU A 138 9.09 -3.91 16.66
C LEU A 138 10.36 -4.34 17.38
N LEU A 139 11.47 -4.47 16.63
CA LEU A 139 12.77 -4.83 17.19
C LEU A 139 13.22 -3.81 18.24
N ASP A 140 13.09 -2.51 17.94
CA ASP A 140 13.38 -1.45 18.90
C ASP A 140 12.56 -1.59 20.20
N HIS A 141 11.27 -1.90 20.11
CA HIS A 141 10.47 -2.19 21.32
C HIS A 141 10.92 -3.45 22.05
N LEU A 142 11.25 -4.53 21.34
CA LEU A 142 11.77 -5.77 21.94
C LEU A 142 13.08 -5.53 22.70
N SER A 143 13.96 -4.67 22.18
CA SER A 143 15.25 -4.37 22.80
C SER A 143 15.15 -3.34 23.94
N ASN A 144 14.32 -2.31 23.77
CA ASN A 144 14.38 -1.11 24.61
C ASN A 144 13.16 -0.90 25.52
N THR A 145 12.06 -1.64 25.32
CA THR A 145 10.85 -1.48 26.16
C THR A 145 10.85 -2.51 27.30
N LYS A 146 11.10 -2.02 28.52
CA LYS A 146 11.16 -2.88 29.71
C LYS A 146 9.87 -3.68 29.89
N GLY A 147 10.01 -5.01 30.03
CA GLY A 147 8.90 -5.93 30.27
C GLY A 147 8.08 -6.28 29.03
N PHE A 148 8.40 -5.74 27.86
CA PHE A 148 7.78 -6.16 26.61
C PHE A 148 8.43 -7.44 26.08
N SER A 149 7.62 -8.42 25.68
CA SER A 149 8.09 -9.69 25.14
C SER A 149 7.01 -10.32 24.26
N LEU A 150 7.45 -11.04 23.22
CA LEU A 150 6.60 -11.82 22.32
C LEU A 150 6.70 -13.32 22.55
N ARG A 151 7.21 -13.77 23.70
CA ARG A 151 7.37 -15.20 24.01
C ARG A 151 6.05 -15.99 24.09
N ALA A 152 4.91 -15.31 24.24
CA ALA A 152 3.59 -15.91 24.42
C ALA A 152 2.68 -15.83 23.17
N ILE A 153 3.19 -15.31 22.03
CA ILE A 153 2.38 -15.25 20.81
C ILE A 153 2.04 -16.66 20.33
N LYS A 154 0.81 -16.84 19.82
CA LYS A 154 0.36 -18.07 19.16
C LYS A 154 0.41 -17.95 17.64
N PHE A 155 0.40 -16.73 17.11
CA PHE A 155 0.39 -16.45 15.68
C PHE A 155 1.48 -15.46 15.26
N LEU A 156 2.18 -15.80 14.18
CA LEU A 156 3.02 -14.87 13.41
C LEU A 156 2.41 -14.73 12.01
N VAL A 157 2.19 -13.50 11.57
CA VAL A 157 1.79 -13.21 10.19
C VAL A 157 2.87 -12.38 9.50
N LEU A 158 3.23 -12.76 8.28
CA LEU A 158 4.17 -12.05 7.42
C LEU A 158 3.41 -11.61 6.18
N ASP A 159 2.91 -10.36 6.17
CA ASP A 159 2.18 -9.81 5.02
C ASP A 159 3.10 -9.00 4.10
N GLU A 160 2.86 -9.11 2.79
CA GLU A 160 3.79 -8.67 1.74
C GLU A 160 5.22 -9.18 1.98
N ALA A 161 5.34 -10.49 2.22
CA ALA A 161 6.59 -11.14 2.64
C ALA A 161 7.76 -10.96 1.66
N ASP A 162 7.49 -10.77 0.37
CA ASP A 162 8.51 -10.45 -0.63
C ASP A 162 9.21 -9.10 -0.36
N LYS A 163 8.51 -8.14 0.25
CA LYS A 163 9.05 -6.82 0.59
C LYS A 163 9.69 -6.77 1.98
N LEU A 164 9.25 -7.62 2.90
CA LEU A 164 9.88 -7.79 4.22
C LEU A 164 11.33 -8.32 4.11
N LEU A 165 11.72 -8.83 2.93
CA LEU A 165 13.04 -9.40 2.64
C LEU A 165 13.95 -8.47 1.82
N ASN A 166 13.61 -7.19 1.75
CA ASN A 166 14.55 -6.16 1.28
C ASN A 166 15.69 -5.99 2.30
N GLU A 167 16.86 -5.54 1.84
CA GLU A 167 18.08 -5.46 2.67
C GLU A 167 17.89 -4.66 3.98
N ASP A 168 17.03 -3.65 3.95
CA ASP A 168 16.71 -2.79 5.10
C ASP A 168 16.00 -3.52 6.25
N PHE A 169 15.27 -4.62 5.97
CA PHE A 169 14.42 -5.32 6.94
C PHE A 169 14.89 -6.72 7.29
N GLU A 170 15.71 -7.35 6.45
CA GLU A 170 16.13 -8.74 6.59
C GLU A 170 16.83 -9.00 7.94
N LYS A 171 17.71 -8.09 8.38
CA LYS A 171 18.38 -8.19 9.68
C LYS A 171 17.39 -8.10 10.84
N ALA A 172 16.53 -7.09 10.82
CA ALA A 172 15.56 -6.88 11.89
C ALA A 172 14.56 -8.05 11.99
N LEU A 173 14.15 -8.60 10.85
CA LEU A 173 13.26 -9.76 10.78
C LEU A 173 13.90 -11.00 11.43
N ASN A 174 15.16 -11.30 11.13
CA ASN A 174 15.86 -12.44 11.73
C ASN A 174 15.95 -12.30 13.26
N GLU A 175 16.32 -11.12 13.78
CA GLU A 175 16.38 -10.87 15.23
C GLU A 175 15.00 -11.00 15.90
N ILE A 176 13.92 -10.58 15.23
CA ILE A 176 12.56 -10.80 15.74
C ILE A 176 12.24 -12.30 15.80
N LEU A 177 12.57 -13.06 14.75
CA LEU A 177 12.31 -14.49 14.68
C LEU A 177 13.04 -15.27 15.79
N ASP A 178 14.22 -14.81 16.20
CA ASP A 178 14.98 -15.38 17.32
C ASP A 178 14.35 -15.09 18.70
N ASN A 179 13.51 -14.05 18.80
CA ASN A 179 12.88 -13.59 20.05
C ASN A 179 11.42 -14.04 20.24
N ILE A 180 10.87 -14.78 19.28
CA ILE A 180 9.49 -15.32 19.31
C ILE A 180 9.49 -16.85 19.48
N PRO A 181 8.43 -17.47 20.02
CA PRO A 181 8.37 -18.91 20.24
C PRO A 181 8.41 -19.69 18.91
N ARG A 182 9.13 -20.82 18.89
CA ARG A 182 9.14 -21.74 17.74
C ARG A 182 7.80 -22.45 17.55
N GLU A 183 7.14 -22.80 18.64
CA GLU A 183 5.81 -23.38 18.63
C GLU A 183 4.76 -22.26 18.52
N ARG A 184 4.34 -22.02 17.28
CA ARG A 184 3.31 -21.03 16.91
C ARG A 184 2.77 -21.41 15.54
N ARG A 185 1.63 -20.83 15.16
CA ARG A 185 1.10 -20.88 13.80
C ARG A 185 1.69 -19.72 13.00
N THR A 186 2.19 -19.99 11.81
CA THR A 186 2.76 -18.97 10.93
C THR A 186 1.99 -18.86 9.63
N TYR A 187 1.57 -17.64 9.30
CA TYR A 187 0.90 -17.31 8.05
C TYR A 187 1.78 -16.37 7.22
N LEU A 188 2.16 -16.81 6.02
CA LEU A 188 2.95 -16.03 5.07
C LEU A 188 2.08 -15.65 3.88
N PHE A 189 1.88 -14.35 3.68
CA PHE A 189 1.13 -13.82 2.55
C PHE A 189 2.03 -12.97 1.66
N SER A 190 1.99 -13.26 0.35
CA SER A 190 2.81 -12.56 -0.64
C SER A 190 2.06 -12.44 -1.96
N ALA A 191 2.39 -11.41 -2.74
CA ALA A 191 1.96 -11.36 -4.14
C ALA A 191 2.86 -12.23 -5.03
N THR A 192 4.14 -12.37 -4.66
CA THR A 192 5.13 -13.06 -5.50
C THR A 192 5.93 -14.12 -4.72
N MET A 193 6.29 -15.21 -5.39
CA MET A 193 7.23 -16.21 -4.86
C MET A 193 8.64 -15.97 -5.37
N THR A 194 9.44 -15.28 -4.56
CA THR A 194 10.85 -15.04 -4.84
C THR A 194 11.72 -16.13 -4.18
N LYS A 195 12.97 -16.28 -4.63
CA LYS A 195 13.94 -17.17 -3.95
C LYS A 195 14.13 -16.79 -2.48
N LYS A 196 14.08 -15.49 -2.16
CA LYS A 196 14.16 -15.00 -0.77
C LYS A 196 12.93 -15.44 0.03
N VAL A 197 11.72 -15.30 -0.51
CA VAL A 197 10.49 -15.78 0.15
C VAL A 197 10.56 -17.29 0.40
N GLY A 198 11.09 -18.06 -0.53
CA GLY A 198 11.31 -19.50 -0.33
C GLY A 198 12.36 -19.85 0.74
N LYS A 199 13.30 -18.96 1.07
CA LYS A 199 14.19 -19.12 2.23
C LYS A 199 13.44 -18.80 3.52
N LEU A 200 12.71 -17.68 3.55
CA LEU A 200 11.90 -17.27 4.70
C LEU A 200 10.85 -18.33 5.06
N GLN A 201 10.22 -18.94 4.05
CA GLN A 201 9.30 -20.06 4.22
C GLN A 201 9.93 -21.18 5.03
N ARG A 202 11.12 -21.64 4.64
CA ARG A 202 11.82 -22.75 5.29
C ARG A 202 12.29 -22.42 6.70
N ALA A 203 12.53 -21.15 7.00
CA ALA A 203 12.95 -20.70 8.32
C ALA A 203 11.77 -20.56 9.30
N CYS A 204 10.58 -20.18 8.80
CA CYS A 204 9.47 -19.77 9.68
C CYS A 204 8.31 -20.77 9.77
N LEU A 205 8.06 -21.58 8.73
CA LEU A 205 6.86 -22.40 8.62
C LEU A 205 7.15 -23.90 8.79
N LYS A 206 6.19 -24.63 9.36
CA LYS A 206 6.22 -26.09 9.55
C LYS A 206 5.08 -26.76 8.78
N ASN A 207 5.43 -27.55 7.77
CA ASN A 207 4.48 -28.25 6.87
C ASN A 207 3.29 -27.37 6.40
N PRO A 208 3.56 -26.21 5.77
CA PRO A 208 2.51 -25.25 5.45
C PRO A 208 1.62 -25.71 4.30
N VAL A 209 0.33 -25.38 4.37
CA VAL A 209 -0.58 -25.46 3.23
C VAL A 209 -0.31 -24.30 2.30
N LYS A 210 -0.04 -24.60 1.04
CA LYS A 210 0.23 -23.60 0.01
C LYS A 210 -1.01 -23.38 -0.84
N ILE A 211 -1.44 -22.13 -0.90
CA ILE A 211 -2.66 -21.68 -1.54
C ILE A 211 -2.27 -20.68 -2.62
N GLU A 212 -2.58 -21.00 -3.88
CA GLU A 212 -2.26 -20.18 -5.05
C GLU A 212 -3.56 -19.72 -5.71
N ALA A 213 -4.08 -18.57 -5.28
CA ALA A 213 -5.32 -18.01 -5.84
C ALA A 213 -5.11 -17.27 -7.17
N ALA A 214 -3.86 -17.16 -7.64
CA ALA A 214 -3.49 -16.55 -8.92
C ALA A 214 -2.27 -17.26 -9.53
N SER A 215 -2.19 -17.34 -10.86
CA SER A 215 -0.96 -17.77 -11.54
C SER A 215 0.19 -16.84 -11.16
N LYS A 216 1.41 -17.40 -11.03
CA LYS A 216 2.59 -16.81 -10.34
C LYS A 216 2.88 -15.32 -10.59
N TYR A 217 2.43 -14.73 -11.69
CA TYR A 217 2.57 -13.31 -12.03
C TYR A 217 1.41 -12.78 -12.91
N SER A 218 0.16 -13.15 -12.63
CA SER A 218 -0.99 -12.59 -13.36
C SER A 218 -1.46 -11.25 -12.78
N THR A 219 -2.06 -10.44 -13.64
CA THR A 219 -2.97 -9.34 -13.30
C THR A 219 -4.41 -9.82 -13.43
N VAL A 220 -5.37 -9.18 -12.77
CA VAL A 220 -6.81 -9.45 -12.97
C VAL A 220 -7.23 -9.29 -14.44
N ASP A 221 -8.18 -10.10 -14.90
CA ASP A 221 -8.63 -10.10 -16.31
C ASP A 221 -9.39 -8.82 -16.69
N THR A 222 -10.02 -8.17 -15.71
CA THR A 222 -10.73 -6.90 -15.90
C THR A 222 -9.79 -5.69 -16.05
N LEU A 223 -8.48 -5.88 -15.95
CA LEU A 223 -7.47 -4.85 -16.09
C LEU A 223 -6.96 -4.73 -17.54
N LYS A 224 -7.35 -3.64 -18.20
CA LYS A 224 -6.78 -3.27 -19.51
C LYS A 224 -5.40 -2.65 -19.32
N GLN A 225 -4.36 -3.31 -19.81
CA GLN A 225 -2.97 -2.84 -19.74
C GLN A 225 -2.50 -2.41 -21.12
N GLN A 226 -1.93 -1.21 -21.21
CA GLN A 226 -1.39 -0.68 -22.45
C GLN A 226 -0.04 0.00 -22.22
N TYR A 227 0.77 0.14 -23.26
CA TYR A 227 2.00 0.92 -23.23
C TYR A 227 2.00 1.99 -24.32
N ARG A 228 2.71 3.10 -24.12
CA ARG A 228 3.02 4.05 -25.20
C ARG A 228 4.52 4.29 -25.22
N PHE A 229 5.16 3.93 -26.33
CA PHE A 229 6.56 4.26 -26.56
C PHE A 229 6.68 5.68 -27.11
N LEU A 230 7.47 6.53 -26.45
CA LEU A 230 7.59 7.94 -26.82
C LEU A 230 8.96 8.52 -26.41
N PRO A 231 9.46 9.55 -27.11
CA PRO A 231 10.67 10.25 -26.69
C PRO A 231 10.48 10.91 -25.31
N ALA A 232 11.48 10.80 -24.43
CA ALA A 232 11.41 11.32 -23.07
C ALA A 232 10.96 12.80 -22.96
N LYS A 233 11.29 13.65 -23.96
CA LYS A 233 10.88 15.07 -24.00
C LYS A 233 9.36 15.27 -24.09
N TYR A 234 8.60 14.30 -24.58
CA TYR A 234 7.15 14.40 -24.76
C TYR A 234 6.34 13.73 -23.64
N LYS A 235 6.99 13.10 -22.65
CA LYS A 235 6.31 12.41 -21.54
C LYS A 235 5.28 13.29 -20.83
N ASP A 236 5.64 14.52 -20.48
CA ASP A 236 4.75 15.46 -19.80
C ASP A 236 3.51 15.78 -20.64
N CYS A 237 3.70 15.89 -21.96
CA CYS A 237 2.65 16.19 -22.94
C CYS A 237 1.63 15.05 -23.01
N TYR A 238 2.11 13.81 -23.15
CA TYR A 238 1.26 12.62 -23.16
C TYR A 238 0.53 12.41 -21.83
N LEU A 239 1.20 12.67 -20.69
CA LEU A 239 0.56 12.60 -19.37
C LEU A 239 -0.62 13.57 -19.28
N VAL A 240 -0.41 14.83 -19.69
CA VAL A 240 -1.44 15.87 -19.64
C VAL A 240 -2.59 15.55 -20.59
N TYR A 241 -2.29 15.10 -21.81
CA TYR A 241 -3.30 14.66 -22.76
C TYR A 241 -4.20 13.57 -22.17
N ILE A 242 -3.60 12.48 -21.67
CA ILE A 242 -4.35 11.35 -21.10
C ILE A 242 -5.23 11.81 -19.93
N LEU A 243 -4.67 12.60 -19.00
CA LEU A 243 -5.41 13.08 -17.83
C LEU A 243 -6.51 14.09 -18.17
N THR A 244 -6.38 14.80 -19.29
CA THR A 244 -7.41 15.72 -19.79
C THR A 244 -8.58 14.95 -20.38
N GLU A 245 -8.29 13.96 -21.23
CA GLU A 245 -9.29 13.06 -21.83
C GLU A 245 -10.03 12.24 -20.77
N THR A 246 -9.36 11.89 -19.67
CA THR A 246 -9.96 11.15 -18.54
C THR A 246 -10.13 12.01 -17.30
N SER A 247 -10.53 13.28 -17.48
CA SER A 247 -10.67 14.25 -16.38
C SER A 247 -11.71 13.87 -15.32
N SER A 248 -12.69 13.04 -15.66
CA SER A 248 -13.68 12.50 -14.71
C SER A 248 -13.18 11.29 -13.91
N SER A 249 -12.07 10.67 -14.31
CA SER A 249 -11.54 9.46 -13.69
C SER A 249 -10.65 9.78 -12.49
N THR A 250 -10.71 8.92 -11.48
CA THR A 250 -9.69 8.89 -10.41
C THR A 250 -8.43 8.22 -10.95
N SER A 251 -7.30 8.93 -10.87
CA SER A 251 -6.04 8.53 -11.51
C SER A 251 -4.90 8.48 -10.51
N MET A 252 -4.07 7.45 -10.62
CA MET A 252 -2.84 7.31 -9.83
C MET A 252 -1.61 7.29 -10.74
N VAL A 253 -0.72 8.26 -10.57
CA VAL A 253 0.45 8.46 -11.41
C VAL A 253 1.72 8.09 -10.63
N PHE A 254 2.47 7.11 -11.13
CA PHE A 254 3.69 6.64 -10.50
C PHE A 254 4.94 7.26 -11.12
N THR A 255 5.75 7.91 -10.28
CA THR A 255 7.07 8.43 -10.64
C THR A 255 8.18 7.74 -9.86
N ARG A 256 9.41 7.83 -10.37
CA ARG A 256 10.58 7.21 -9.72
C ARG A 256 11.05 7.98 -8.49
N THR A 257 11.04 9.32 -8.55
CA THR A 257 11.64 10.17 -7.50
C THR A 257 10.60 11.05 -6.81
N CYS A 258 10.89 11.40 -5.55
CA CYS A 258 10.07 12.35 -4.78
C CYS A 258 10.01 13.73 -5.46
N ASP A 259 11.12 14.21 -6.01
CA ASP A 259 11.17 15.49 -6.72
C ASP A 259 10.26 15.49 -7.95
N ALA A 260 10.22 14.38 -8.69
CA ALA A 260 9.31 14.22 -9.82
C ALA A 260 7.84 14.27 -9.38
N THR A 261 7.48 13.63 -8.25
CA THR A 261 6.09 13.71 -7.74
C THR A 261 5.65 15.16 -7.50
N ARG A 262 6.53 15.96 -6.92
CA ARG A 262 6.26 17.37 -6.61
C ARG A 262 6.19 18.22 -7.87
N LEU A 263 7.18 18.06 -8.77
CA LEU A 263 7.25 18.81 -10.01
C LEU A 263 6.01 18.56 -10.87
N LEU A 264 5.63 17.29 -11.07
CA LEU A 264 4.43 16.96 -11.84
C LEU A 264 3.16 17.49 -11.18
N ALA A 265 3.01 17.37 -9.86
CA ALA A 265 1.81 17.88 -9.18
C ALA A 265 1.67 19.40 -9.31
N LEU A 266 2.78 20.14 -9.26
CA LEU A 266 2.75 21.59 -9.50
C LEU A 266 2.46 21.93 -10.96
N MET A 267 3.03 21.18 -11.90
CA MET A 267 2.81 21.38 -13.34
C MET A 267 1.35 21.14 -13.71
N LEU A 268 0.78 20.01 -13.29
CA LEU A 268 -0.62 19.67 -13.53
C LEU A 268 -1.57 20.72 -12.92
N ARG A 269 -1.28 21.20 -11.70
CA ARG A 269 -2.08 22.28 -11.07
C ARG A 269 -1.98 23.61 -11.82
N ASN A 270 -0.81 23.98 -12.32
CA ASN A 270 -0.65 25.17 -13.17
C ASN A 270 -1.45 25.04 -14.48
N LEU A 271 -1.76 23.81 -14.92
CA LEU A 271 -2.59 23.52 -16.09
C LEU A 271 -4.09 23.36 -15.75
N GLY A 272 -4.48 23.55 -14.49
CA GLY A 272 -5.87 23.43 -14.03
C GLY A 272 -6.31 22.02 -13.67
N LEU A 273 -5.40 21.05 -13.59
CA LEU A 273 -5.70 19.67 -13.20
C LEU A 273 -5.52 19.49 -11.68
N ASN A 274 -6.49 18.84 -11.04
CA ASN A 274 -6.55 18.67 -9.58
C ASN A 274 -5.63 17.53 -9.11
N ALA A 275 -4.33 17.82 -9.05
CA ALA A 275 -3.29 16.86 -8.70
C ALA A 275 -2.72 17.09 -7.29
N ILE A 276 -2.53 16.00 -6.54
CA ILE A 276 -1.87 15.99 -5.24
C ILE A 276 -0.72 14.98 -5.23
N SER A 277 0.42 15.34 -4.63
CA SER A 277 1.58 14.47 -4.50
C SER A 277 1.66 13.82 -3.12
N ILE A 278 2.02 12.54 -3.07
CA ILE A 278 2.43 11.82 -1.85
C ILE A 278 3.83 11.24 -2.07
N SER A 279 4.78 11.63 -1.23
CA SER A 279 6.18 11.17 -1.30
C SER A 279 6.70 10.72 0.06
N GLY A 280 7.80 9.96 0.07
CA GLY A 280 8.44 9.49 1.31
C GLY A 280 9.12 10.60 2.12
N GLN A 281 9.31 11.79 1.56
CA GLN A 281 9.86 12.96 2.25
C GLN A 281 8.80 13.73 3.06
N MET A 282 7.52 13.46 2.81
CA MET A 282 6.42 14.08 3.54
C MET A 282 6.30 13.49 4.96
N THR A 283 5.91 14.34 5.92
CA THR A 283 5.54 13.88 7.26
C THR A 283 4.28 13.00 7.19
N GLN A 284 4.11 12.11 8.17
CA GLN A 284 2.97 11.19 8.19
C GLN A 284 1.62 11.91 8.17
N GLU A 285 1.48 12.94 9.00
CA GLU A 285 0.28 13.78 9.07
C GLU A 285 -0.08 14.37 7.70
N LYS A 286 0.91 14.82 6.93
CA LYS A 286 0.69 15.37 5.59
C LYS A 286 0.33 14.30 4.57
N ARG A 287 0.95 13.11 4.64
CA ARG A 287 0.59 11.98 3.78
C ARG A 287 -0.87 11.57 4.01
N LEU A 288 -1.28 11.48 5.28
CA LEU A 288 -2.67 11.19 5.65
C LEU A 288 -3.62 12.31 5.22
N GLY A 289 -3.25 13.57 5.42
CA GLY A 289 -4.05 14.72 4.95
C GLY A 289 -4.24 14.72 3.43
N ALA A 290 -3.16 14.49 2.67
CA ALA A 290 -3.22 14.37 1.21
C ALA A 290 -4.09 13.19 0.76
N LEU A 291 -3.96 12.04 1.43
CA LEU A 291 -4.78 10.87 1.16
C LEU A 291 -6.25 11.13 1.44
N ASN A 292 -6.58 11.79 2.55
CA ASN A 292 -7.96 12.10 2.92
C ASN A 292 -8.63 13.00 1.88
N LYS A 293 -7.91 13.98 1.33
CA LYS A 293 -8.41 14.85 0.25
C LYS A 293 -8.67 14.08 -1.04
N PHE A 294 -7.77 13.17 -1.39
CA PHE A 294 -7.98 12.27 -2.52
C PHE A 294 -9.21 11.36 -2.30
N LYS A 295 -9.37 10.79 -1.10
CA LYS A 295 -10.54 9.99 -0.73
C LYS A 295 -11.85 10.78 -0.75
N ALA A 296 -11.80 12.06 -0.36
CA ALA A 296 -12.95 12.96 -0.37
C ALA A 296 -13.33 13.46 -1.76
N GLY A 297 -12.52 13.18 -2.80
CA GLY A 297 -12.75 13.65 -4.16
C GLY A 297 -12.36 15.11 -4.41
N GLU A 298 -11.69 15.78 -3.47
CA GLU A 298 -11.17 17.15 -3.67
C GLU A 298 -10.10 17.19 -4.77
N CYS A 299 -9.32 16.12 -4.87
CA CYS A 299 -8.37 15.88 -5.95
C CYS A 299 -8.63 14.50 -6.54
N ASN A 300 -8.66 14.39 -7.87
CA ASN A 300 -8.84 13.12 -8.58
C ASN A 300 -7.53 12.56 -9.14
N ILE A 301 -6.41 13.28 -9.05
CA ILE A 301 -5.10 12.80 -9.52
C ILE A 301 -4.13 12.69 -8.34
N LEU A 302 -3.69 11.46 -8.03
CA LEU A 302 -2.69 11.19 -7.00
C LEU A 302 -1.35 10.84 -7.64
N ILE A 303 -0.31 11.62 -7.37
CA ILE A 303 1.04 11.37 -7.86
C ILE A 303 1.90 10.83 -6.73
N CYS A 304 2.60 9.72 -6.93
CA CYS A 304 3.36 9.10 -5.86
C CYS A 304 4.56 8.27 -6.35
N THR A 305 5.48 8.02 -5.44
CA THR A 305 6.49 6.98 -5.61
C THR A 305 5.97 5.62 -5.12
N ASP A 306 6.63 4.54 -5.52
CA ASP A 306 6.31 3.19 -5.05
C ASP A 306 6.25 3.13 -3.52
N VAL A 307 7.28 3.65 -2.84
CA VAL A 307 7.37 3.65 -1.38
C VAL A 307 6.22 4.43 -0.76
N ALA A 308 5.86 5.56 -1.33
CA ALA A 308 4.87 6.47 -0.75
C ALA A 308 3.43 5.96 -0.92
N SER A 309 3.16 5.22 -2.00
CA SER A 309 1.87 4.56 -2.26
C SER A 309 1.62 3.29 -1.46
N ARG A 310 2.68 2.66 -0.95
CA ARG A 310 2.58 1.38 -0.25
C ARG A 310 1.98 1.59 1.13
N GLY A 311 1.06 0.70 1.47
CA GLY A 311 0.34 0.68 2.73
C GLY A 311 -0.65 1.82 2.97
N LEU A 312 -0.67 2.87 2.15
CA LEU A 312 -1.77 3.81 2.23
C LEU A 312 -3.03 3.09 1.77
N ASP A 313 -4.12 3.29 2.51
CA ASP A 313 -5.46 2.86 2.14
C ASP A 313 -5.99 3.70 1.00
N ILE A 314 -5.38 3.55 -0.16
CA ILE A 314 -5.80 4.26 -1.34
C ILE A 314 -6.98 3.49 -1.91
N PRO A 315 -8.15 4.13 -2.07
CA PRO A 315 -9.30 3.49 -2.70
C PRO A 315 -8.90 3.03 -4.11
N SER A 316 -9.56 1.99 -4.61
CA SER A 316 -9.31 1.58 -6.00
C SER A 316 -9.60 2.76 -6.93
N VAL A 317 -8.65 3.04 -7.80
CA VAL A 317 -8.73 4.11 -8.80
C VAL A 317 -9.19 3.56 -10.14
N ASP A 318 -9.69 4.42 -11.02
CA ASP A 318 -10.14 4.03 -12.35
C ASP A 318 -8.95 3.83 -13.31
N MET A 319 -7.89 4.62 -13.12
CA MET A 319 -6.70 4.59 -13.96
C MET A 319 -5.39 4.60 -13.16
N VAL A 320 -4.43 3.81 -13.62
CA VAL A 320 -3.02 3.87 -13.20
C VAL A 320 -2.16 4.30 -14.38
N ILE A 321 -1.33 5.31 -14.18
CA ILE A 321 -0.34 5.75 -15.17
C ILE A 321 1.05 5.48 -14.59
N ASN A 322 1.80 4.56 -15.20
CA ASN A 322 3.24 4.45 -14.95
C ASN A 322 3.93 5.55 -15.74
N TYR A 323 4.04 6.73 -15.14
CA TYR A 323 4.79 7.83 -15.74
C TYR A 323 6.24 7.41 -15.92
N ASP A 324 6.86 6.82 -14.89
CA ASP A 324 8.18 6.18 -15.00
C ASP A 324 8.05 4.66 -14.87
N ILE A 325 8.71 3.89 -15.74
CA ILE A 325 8.70 2.43 -15.65
C ILE A 325 9.46 1.97 -14.40
N PRO A 326 8.89 1.04 -13.58
CA PRO A 326 9.59 0.53 -12.41
C PRO A 326 10.83 -0.27 -12.83
N SER A 327 11.94 -0.10 -12.11
CA SER A 327 13.18 -0.82 -12.37
C SER A 327 13.10 -2.31 -11.98
N ASN A 328 12.15 -2.67 -11.11
CA ASN A 328 11.82 -4.04 -10.77
C ASN A 328 10.45 -4.39 -11.36
N SER A 329 10.40 -5.41 -12.23
CA SER A 329 9.16 -5.82 -12.90
C SER A 329 8.04 -6.25 -11.94
N LYS A 330 8.36 -6.67 -10.71
CA LYS A 330 7.33 -7.01 -9.70
C LYS A 330 6.60 -5.79 -9.17
N ASP A 331 7.26 -4.63 -9.14
CA ASP A 331 6.62 -3.39 -8.72
C ASP A 331 5.51 -2.99 -9.70
N TYR A 332 5.63 -3.35 -10.98
CA TYR A 332 4.57 -3.15 -11.96
C TYR A 332 3.24 -3.77 -11.52
N ILE A 333 3.25 -5.04 -11.08
CA ILE A 333 2.05 -5.76 -10.60
C ILE A 333 1.39 -5.00 -9.44
N HIS A 334 2.20 -4.49 -8.51
CA HIS A 334 1.71 -3.73 -7.37
C HIS A 334 1.12 -2.36 -7.73
N ARG A 335 1.70 -1.70 -8.74
CA ARG A 335 1.21 -0.42 -9.25
C ARG A 335 -0.11 -0.59 -9.97
N VAL A 336 -0.17 -1.49 -10.96
CA VAL A 336 -1.39 -1.69 -11.76
C VAL A 336 -2.50 -2.35 -10.96
N GLY A 337 -2.17 -3.14 -9.93
CA GLY A 337 -3.13 -3.64 -8.95
C GLY A 337 -3.73 -2.57 -8.02
N ARG A 338 -3.55 -1.27 -8.28
CA ARG A 338 -4.27 -0.16 -7.63
C ARG A 338 -5.60 0.16 -8.30
N THR A 339 -5.79 -0.31 -9.52
CA THR A 339 -7.07 -0.26 -10.24
C THR A 339 -7.64 -1.67 -10.38
N ALA A 340 -8.82 -1.81 -11.00
CA ALA A 340 -9.50 -3.07 -11.27
C ALA A 340 -9.71 -3.97 -10.02
N ARG A 341 -10.00 -3.38 -8.85
CA ARG A 341 -10.23 -4.13 -7.60
C ARG A 341 -11.70 -4.45 -7.39
N ALA A 342 -11.96 -5.52 -6.63
CA ALA A 342 -13.29 -5.93 -6.19
C ALA A 342 -14.30 -6.08 -7.36
N GLY A 343 -13.87 -6.74 -8.43
CA GLY A 343 -14.70 -7.01 -9.61
C GLY A 343 -14.86 -5.83 -10.60
N ARG A 344 -14.32 -4.64 -10.30
CA ARG A 344 -14.35 -3.52 -11.23
C ARG A 344 -13.33 -3.68 -12.38
N SER A 345 -13.63 -3.06 -13.51
CA SER A 345 -12.66 -2.85 -14.59
C SER A 345 -11.74 -1.67 -14.29
N GLY A 346 -10.58 -1.66 -14.92
CA GLY A 346 -9.57 -0.62 -14.72
C GLY A 346 -8.60 -0.51 -15.88
N VAL A 347 -7.92 0.62 -15.98
CA VAL A 347 -6.95 0.88 -17.06
C VAL A 347 -5.57 1.17 -16.48
N ALA A 348 -4.54 0.56 -17.05
CA ALA A 348 -3.15 0.86 -16.73
C ALA A 348 -2.38 1.25 -18.01
N ILE A 349 -1.81 2.45 -18.02
CA ILE A 349 -1.00 2.96 -19.16
C ILE A 349 0.45 3.16 -18.70
N SER A 350 1.38 2.56 -19.43
CA SER A 350 2.82 2.73 -19.20
C SER A 350 3.46 3.65 -20.24
N LEU A 351 4.00 4.78 -19.80
CA LEU A 351 4.74 5.69 -20.68
C LEU A 351 6.21 5.25 -20.74
N VAL A 352 6.61 4.63 -21.85
CA VAL A 352 7.94 4.03 -22.03
C VAL A 352 8.78 4.97 -22.89
N ASN A 353 9.93 5.40 -22.39
CA ASN A 353 10.89 6.15 -23.20
C ASN A 353 12.12 5.31 -23.59
N GLN A 354 13.01 5.88 -24.40
CA GLN A 354 14.20 5.21 -24.91
C GLN A 354 15.14 4.67 -23.83
N TYR A 355 15.14 5.24 -22.62
CA TYR A 355 16.00 4.83 -21.51
C TYR A 355 15.36 3.73 -20.66
N GLU A 356 14.05 3.54 -20.77
CA GLU A 356 13.26 2.66 -19.90
C GLU A 356 12.79 1.39 -20.60
N LEU A 357 13.10 1.24 -21.89
CA LEU A 357 12.69 0.11 -22.71
C LEU A 357 13.11 -1.25 -22.12
N GLN A 358 14.33 -1.35 -21.58
CA GLN A 358 14.82 -2.59 -20.98
C GLN A 358 14.01 -3.01 -19.75
N TRP A 359 13.64 -2.05 -18.89
CA TRP A 359 12.77 -2.33 -17.74
C TRP A 359 11.36 -2.73 -18.18
N TYR A 360 10.84 -2.11 -19.24
CA TYR A 360 9.55 -2.47 -19.81
C TYR A 360 9.55 -3.90 -20.38
N LEU A 361 10.59 -4.30 -21.12
CA LEU A 361 10.71 -5.66 -21.65
C LEU A 361 10.79 -6.72 -20.54
N GLN A 362 11.37 -6.39 -19.38
CA GLN A 362 11.35 -7.26 -18.20
C GLN A 362 9.95 -7.43 -17.61
N ILE A 363 9.07 -6.43 -17.75
CA ILE A 363 7.66 -6.52 -17.34
C ILE A 363 6.90 -7.46 -18.27
N GLU A 364 7.01 -7.29 -19.59
CA GLU A 364 6.36 -8.19 -20.55
C GLU A 364 6.83 -9.64 -20.36
N LYS A 365 8.13 -9.84 -20.12
CA LYS A 365 8.69 -11.16 -19.79
C LYS A 365 8.14 -11.73 -18.49
N LEU A 366 7.90 -10.90 -17.47
CA LEU A 366 7.31 -11.35 -16.20
C LEU A 366 5.84 -11.77 -16.38
N LEU A 367 5.10 -11.01 -17.19
CA LEU A 367 3.69 -11.23 -17.49
C LEU A 367 3.46 -12.36 -18.50
N ASP A 368 4.53 -12.81 -19.18
CA ASP A 368 4.48 -13.76 -20.28
C ASP A 368 3.52 -13.35 -21.41
N LYS A 369 3.42 -12.04 -21.67
CA LYS A 369 2.58 -11.47 -22.74
C LYS A 369 3.10 -10.13 -23.23
N LYS A 370 2.82 -9.84 -24.50
CA LYS A 370 2.99 -8.50 -25.09
C LYS A 370 1.78 -7.63 -24.74
N LEU A 371 2.02 -6.44 -24.21
CA LEU A 371 0.94 -5.51 -23.92
C LEU A 371 0.58 -4.74 -25.20
N PRO A 372 -0.71 -4.45 -25.46
CA PRO A 372 -1.10 -3.64 -26.60
C PRO A 372 -0.63 -2.19 -26.47
N GLU A 373 -0.36 -1.55 -27.60
CA GLU A 373 -0.03 -0.13 -27.62
C GLU A 373 -1.26 0.74 -27.28
N TYR A 374 -1.04 1.85 -26.59
CA TYR A 374 -1.99 2.93 -26.39
C TYR A 374 -1.84 3.92 -27.54
N THR A 375 -2.73 3.84 -28.52
CA THR A 375 -2.67 4.64 -29.74
C THR A 375 -3.44 5.94 -29.56
N VAL A 376 -2.77 7.06 -29.80
CA VAL A 376 -3.38 8.40 -29.89
C VAL A 376 -2.72 9.16 -31.06
N PRO A 377 -3.47 10.03 -31.76
CA PRO A 377 -2.89 10.89 -32.78
C PRO A 377 -1.83 11.81 -32.17
N GLU A 378 -0.59 11.74 -32.65
CA GLU A 378 0.50 12.54 -32.09
C GLU A 378 0.23 14.04 -32.21
N GLU A 379 -0.41 14.46 -33.31
CA GLU A 379 -0.77 15.86 -33.55
C GLU A 379 -1.67 16.43 -32.44
N GLU A 380 -2.68 15.66 -31.99
CA GLU A 380 -3.58 16.06 -30.90
C GLU A 380 -2.83 16.19 -29.56
N VAL A 381 -1.89 15.29 -29.30
CA VAL A 381 -1.05 15.37 -28.10
C VAL A 381 -0.14 16.60 -28.15
N LEU A 382 0.45 16.90 -29.30
CA LEU A 382 1.41 17.98 -29.44
C LEU A 382 0.77 19.38 -29.36
N VAL A 383 -0.55 19.52 -29.49
CA VAL A 383 -1.28 20.76 -29.19
C VAL A 383 -1.00 21.26 -27.77
N PHE A 384 -0.73 20.34 -26.83
CA PHE A 384 -0.45 20.70 -25.43
C PHE A 384 1.00 21.15 -25.19
N LEU A 385 1.91 20.97 -26.16
CA LEU A 385 3.35 21.06 -25.95
C LEU A 385 3.80 22.40 -25.36
N ASP A 386 3.36 23.52 -25.93
CA ASP A 386 3.78 24.86 -25.49
C ASP A 386 3.26 25.17 -24.08
N ARG A 387 1.97 24.87 -23.83
CA ARG A 387 1.34 25.08 -22.51
C ARG A 387 2.00 24.23 -21.44
N VAL A 388 2.31 22.97 -21.74
CA VAL A 388 2.97 22.04 -20.81
C VAL A 388 4.39 22.49 -20.53
N THR A 389 5.12 22.93 -21.56
CA THR A 389 6.50 23.42 -21.42
C THR A 389 6.55 24.65 -20.53
N GLU A 390 5.65 25.62 -20.74
CA GLU A 390 5.58 26.82 -19.91
C GLU A 390 5.16 26.49 -18.47
N ALA A 391 4.13 25.65 -18.28
CA ALA A 391 3.70 25.22 -16.95
C ALA A 391 4.84 24.54 -16.19
N LYS A 392 5.62 23.67 -16.85
CA LYS A 392 6.80 23.01 -16.29
C LYS A 392 7.88 24.01 -15.89
N ARG A 393 8.15 25.00 -16.74
CA ARG A 393 9.12 26.08 -16.46
C ARG A 393 8.71 26.86 -15.21
N ILE A 394 7.46 27.27 -15.11
CA ILE A 394 6.90 27.96 -13.94
C ILE A 394 7.02 27.09 -12.68
N SER A 395 6.68 25.80 -12.76
CA SER A 395 6.79 24.87 -11.62
C SER A 395 8.24 24.71 -11.15
N GLN A 396 9.21 24.63 -12.07
CA GLN A 396 10.62 24.54 -11.72
C GLN A 396 11.13 25.82 -11.04
N MET A 397 10.70 26.99 -11.50
CA MET A 397 11.03 28.28 -10.87
C MET A 397 10.49 28.35 -9.44
N LYS A 398 9.21 28.03 -9.23
CA LYS A 398 8.59 27.97 -7.89
C LYS A 398 9.34 27.03 -6.94
N ILE A 399 9.72 25.84 -7.42
CA ILE A 399 10.49 24.89 -6.61
C ILE A 399 11.85 25.47 -6.23
N LYS A 400 12.58 26.10 -7.16
CA LYS A 400 13.89 26.72 -6.90
C LYS A 400 13.80 27.87 -5.90
N GLU A 401 12.81 28.74 -6.04
CA GLU A 401 12.56 29.86 -5.11
C GLU A 401 12.25 29.35 -3.70
N SER A 402 11.41 28.30 -3.59
CA SER A 402 11.13 27.64 -2.30
C SER A 402 12.36 26.92 -1.70
N GLY A 403 13.34 26.55 -2.53
CA GLY A 403 14.60 25.92 -2.13
C GLY A 403 15.63 26.90 -1.56
N GLY A 404 15.60 28.16 -2.00
CA GLY A 404 16.53 29.21 -1.55
C GLY A 404 16.31 29.66 -0.09
N HIS A 405 15.09 29.55 0.43
CA HIS A 405 14.77 29.86 1.83
C HIS A 405 14.90 28.66 2.79
N LYS A 406 15.28 27.48 2.29
CA LYS A 406 15.09 26.17 2.94
C LYS A 406 16.29 25.60 3.70
N ARG A 407 17.22 26.43 4.19
CA ARG A 407 18.15 25.97 5.25
C ARG A 407 17.48 25.91 6.64
N ARG A 408 16.22 26.35 6.78
CA ARG A 408 15.43 26.19 8.01
C ARG A 408 13.96 25.85 7.70
N ARG A 409 13.62 24.57 7.88
CA ARG A 409 12.27 23.94 7.87
C ARG A 409 11.62 23.70 6.49
N GLY A 410 11.03 22.50 6.39
CA GLY A 410 10.50 21.91 5.16
C GLY A 410 9.50 22.82 4.47
N GLY A 411 9.47 22.78 3.15
CA GLY A 411 8.53 23.58 2.34
C GLY A 411 7.91 22.73 1.26
N ASP A 412 7.67 21.46 1.58
CA ASP A 412 6.55 20.70 1.01
C ASP A 412 5.24 21.11 1.69
N GLU A 413 5.31 21.91 2.76
CA GLU A 413 4.15 22.35 3.56
C GLU A 413 3.35 23.47 2.89
N GLU A 414 3.98 24.45 2.22
CA GLU A 414 3.26 25.62 1.73
C GLU A 414 2.53 25.39 0.40
N ASP A 415 3.07 24.60 -0.53
CA ASP A 415 2.51 24.47 -1.89
C ASP A 415 1.20 23.68 -1.94
N ASN A 416 1.03 22.65 -1.10
CA ASN A 416 -0.24 21.92 -0.99
C ASN A 416 -1.24 22.71 -0.15
N ASP A 417 -0.81 23.29 0.99
CA ASP A 417 -1.69 24.06 1.87
C ASP A 417 -2.23 25.34 1.20
N ALA A 418 -1.40 26.05 0.41
CA ALA A 418 -1.77 27.28 -0.28
C ALA A 418 -2.73 27.02 -1.45
N TYR A 419 -2.53 25.95 -2.23
CA TYR A 419 -3.46 25.56 -3.29
C TYR A 419 -4.83 25.17 -2.73
N LEU A 420 -4.86 24.63 -1.51
CA LEU A 420 -6.05 24.08 -0.88
C LEU A 420 -6.69 25.06 0.12
N GLY A 421 -6.30 26.34 0.11
CA GLY A 421 -6.95 27.40 0.88
C GLY A 421 -6.80 27.32 2.40
N ILE A 422 -5.85 26.54 2.94
CA ILE A 422 -5.68 26.37 4.38
C ILE A 422 -4.96 27.61 4.95
N ARG A 423 -5.72 28.61 5.40
CA ARG A 423 -5.18 29.70 6.23
C ARG A 423 -4.74 29.13 7.58
N LYS A 424 -3.43 28.94 7.78
CA LYS A 424 -2.86 28.79 9.13
C LYS A 424 -3.14 30.08 9.90
N GLY A 425 -4.02 30.02 10.89
CA GLY A 425 -4.24 31.11 11.85
C GLY A 425 -2.92 31.44 12.55
N LYS A 426 -2.30 32.57 12.19
CA LYS A 426 -1.16 33.11 12.93
C LYS A 426 -1.63 33.49 14.33
N LYS A 427 -1.33 32.68 15.34
CA LYS A 427 -1.32 33.13 16.74
C LYS A 427 -0.24 34.20 16.87
N SER A 428 -0.67 35.47 16.93
CA SER A 428 0.21 36.60 17.24
C SER A 428 0.62 36.54 18.70
N SER A 429 1.85 36.09 18.99
CA SER A 429 2.46 36.29 20.30
C SER A 429 3.00 37.73 20.40
N LYS A 430 2.10 38.68 20.72
CA LYS A 430 2.54 39.99 21.24
C LYS A 430 3.13 39.75 22.63
N LYS A 431 4.46 39.86 22.76
CA LYS A 431 5.12 40.04 24.07
C LYS A 431 4.70 41.41 24.63
N PRO A 432 4.33 41.52 25.92
CA PRO A 432 4.13 42.83 26.53
C PRO A 432 5.51 43.43 26.85
N ASN A 433 5.74 44.67 26.42
CA ASN A 433 6.85 45.49 26.88
C ASN A 433 6.69 45.76 28.37
N ARG A 434 7.68 45.39 29.18
CA ARG A 434 7.85 45.95 30.52
C ARG A 434 8.68 47.23 30.40
N ARG A 435 8.12 48.33 30.90
CA ARG A 435 8.88 49.48 31.40
C ARG A 435 9.42 49.15 32.78
#